data_AF-A0A9P6KDP5-F1
#
_entry.id   AF-A0A9P6KDP5-F1
#
_cell.length_a   1.000
_cell.length_b   1.000
_cell.length_c   1.000
_cell.angle_alpha   90.00
_cell.angle_beta   90.00
_cell.angle_gamma   90.00
#
_symmetry.space_group_name_H-M   'P 1'
#
loop_
_entity.id
_entity.type
_entity.pdbx_description
1 polymer ?
#
loop_
_entity_poly.entity_id
_entity_poly.type
_entity_poly.pdbx_seq_one_letter_code
_entity_poly.pdbx_strand_id
1 'polypeptide(L)'
;MPRGGISTKQYDGKILGPISSAADKTMPCNGYTTGPVTTMKAGQVINVRFWVSELRGDRLKTLPPINGDEVRQGRHGGGSCEFSLSTDGGKTFHLIGKYTKTCPDVYAEWPVKIPDSAPNCDTPGQCLFVWSWIAGNVPQFYQNCADIKLIGKEGGTLPKTGITIVNVPGKKKGVKAKGDGTNSRSKGPNKAEVEVNLKGVWN
;
A
#
# COMPACT_ATOMS: atom_id res chain seq x y z
N MET A 1 12.56 -3.67 11.87
CA MET A 1 11.58 -2.57 12.02
C MET A 1 10.20 -3.16 12.19
N PRO A 2 9.29 -2.52 12.94
CA PRO A 2 7.89 -2.92 12.98
C PRO A 2 7.12 -2.46 11.75
N ARG A 3 6.05 -3.18 11.42
CA ARG A 3 5.02 -2.80 10.43
C ARG A 3 4.28 -1.53 10.89
N GLY A 4 3.66 -0.81 9.96
CA GLY A 4 2.99 0.46 10.23
C GLY A 4 3.98 1.56 10.65
N GLY A 5 4.45 2.39 9.72
CA GLY A 5 5.54 3.31 10.02
C GLY A 5 5.46 4.63 9.28
N ILE A 6 5.10 5.69 10.03
CA ILE A 6 5.66 7.05 9.94
C ILE A 6 5.38 7.88 11.21
N SER A 7 4.34 7.53 11.97
CA SER A 7 3.99 8.17 13.25
C SER A 7 4.59 7.46 14.48
N THR A 8 5.37 6.39 14.30
CA THR A 8 6.06 5.70 15.39
C THR A 8 7.48 6.26 15.53
N LYS A 9 8.03 6.25 16.75
CA LYS A 9 9.46 6.52 16.99
C LYS A 9 10.41 5.51 16.29
N GLN A 10 9.84 4.54 15.56
CA GLN A 10 10.51 3.40 14.96
C GLN A 10 10.55 3.49 13.41
N TYR A 11 10.12 4.61 12.83
CA TYR A 11 10.28 4.85 11.40
C TYR A 11 11.77 4.94 11.04
N ASP A 12 12.20 4.12 10.09
CA ASP A 12 13.47 4.29 9.39
C ASP A 12 13.22 4.24 7.87
N GLY A 13 13.95 5.08 7.13
CA GLY A 13 13.83 5.24 5.68
C GLY A 13 14.05 3.95 4.88
N LYS A 14 14.57 2.88 5.50
CA LYS A 14 14.60 1.53 4.92
C LYS A 14 13.22 1.06 4.45
N ILE A 15 12.11 1.46 5.08
CA ILE A 15 10.76 1.03 4.66
C ILE A 15 10.42 1.44 3.22
N LEU A 16 11.08 2.50 2.71
CA LEU A 16 10.86 3.08 1.39
C LEU A 16 11.53 2.32 0.25
N GLY A 17 12.49 1.42 0.53
CA GLY A 17 13.18 0.66 -0.51
C GLY A 17 12.36 -0.56 -1.01
N PRO A 18 12.65 -1.08 -2.21
CA PRO A 18 11.95 -2.26 -2.72
C PRO A 18 12.44 -3.55 -2.05
N ILE A 19 11.59 -4.58 -2.06
CA ILE A 19 11.95 -5.95 -1.65
C ILE A 19 12.91 -6.58 -2.67
N SER A 20 12.77 -6.22 -3.95
CA SER A 20 13.51 -6.84 -5.06
C SER A 20 15.01 -6.58 -5.07
N SER A 21 15.51 -5.57 -4.34
CA SER A 21 16.92 -5.15 -4.41
C SER A 21 17.63 -5.07 -3.05
N ALA A 22 17.01 -5.53 -1.97
CA ALA A 22 17.58 -5.44 -0.62
C ALA A 22 17.65 -6.84 0.00
N ALA A 23 18.87 -7.30 0.31
CA ALA A 23 19.10 -8.64 0.85
C ALA A 23 18.45 -8.85 2.23
N ASP A 24 18.18 -7.78 2.97
CA ASP A 24 17.56 -7.79 4.29
C ASP A 24 16.02 -7.72 4.26
N LYS A 25 15.41 -7.69 3.06
CA LYS A 25 13.95 -7.60 2.91
C LYS A 25 13.35 -8.86 2.32
N THR A 26 12.28 -9.33 2.96
CA THR A 26 11.58 -10.54 2.56
C THR A 26 10.08 -10.29 2.42
N MET A 27 9.40 -11.20 1.74
CA MET A 27 7.94 -11.28 1.79
C MET A 27 7.52 -12.06 3.04
N PRO A 28 6.38 -11.71 3.68
CA PRO A 28 5.57 -10.53 3.42
C PRO A 28 6.12 -9.28 4.15
N CYS A 29 5.64 -8.09 3.79
CA CYS A 29 5.79 -6.87 4.59
C CYS A 29 7.25 -6.42 4.84
N ASN A 30 8.15 -6.59 3.88
CA ASN A 30 9.60 -6.37 4.03
C ASN A 30 10.27 -7.24 5.13
N GLY A 31 9.62 -8.28 5.64
CA GLY A 31 10.12 -9.07 6.77
C GLY A 31 10.03 -8.34 8.10
N TYR A 32 9.22 -7.28 8.19
CA TYR A 32 9.08 -6.46 9.39
C TYR A 32 8.22 -7.15 10.45
N THR A 33 8.60 -6.94 11.71
CA THR A 33 7.89 -7.50 12.87
C THR A 33 6.54 -6.82 13.06
N THR A 34 5.66 -7.41 13.87
CA THR A 34 4.40 -6.79 14.28
C THR A 34 4.63 -5.36 14.79
N GLY A 35 3.76 -4.44 14.38
CA GLY A 35 3.77 -3.06 14.83
C GLY A 35 2.46 -2.62 15.50
N PRO A 36 2.22 -1.31 15.62
CA PRO A 36 1.01 -0.79 16.21
C PRO A 36 -0.24 -1.20 15.42
N VAL A 37 -1.31 -1.50 16.16
CA VAL A 37 -2.59 -1.94 15.60
C VAL A 37 -3.47 -0.73 15.31
N THR A 38 -3.94 -0.61 14.08
CA THR A 38 -4.95 0.38 13.68
C THR A 38 -6.32 -0.29 13.55
N THR A 39 -7.36 0.24 14.20
CA THR A 39 -8.71 -0.29 14.01
C THR A 39 -9.28 0.17 12.66
N MET A 40 -9.78 -0.78 11.87
CA MET A 40 -10.51 -0.56 10.63
C MET A 40 -11.88 -1.25 10.68
N LYS A 41 -12.85 -0.75 9.93
CA LYS A 41 -14.21 -1.31 9.89
C LYS A 41 -14.60 -1.75 8.48
N ALA A 42 -15.38 -2.81 8.35
CA ALA A 42 -16.04 -3.13 7.09
C ALA A 42 -16.82 -1.92 6.56
N GLY A 43 -16.71 -1.66 5.26
CA GLY A 43 -17.31 -0.50 4.61
C GLY A 43 -16.57 0.83 4.79
N GLN A 44 -15.55 0.89 5.65
CA GLN A 44 -14.75 2.10 5.87
C GLN A 44 -13.97 2.47 4.60
N VAL A 45 -13.97 3.75 4.25
CA VAL A 45 -13.06 4.30 3.24
C VAL A 45 -11.78 4.77 3.90
N ILE A 46 -10.65 4.29 3.39
CA ILE A 46 -9.30 4.66 3.82
C ILE A 46 -8.69 5.56 2.75
N ASN A 47 -8.41 6.81 3.10
CA ASN A 47 -7.64 7.72 2.24
C ASN A 47 -6.16 7.43 2.42
N VAL A 48 -5.60 6.54 1.59
CA VAL A 48 -4.19 6.18 1.70
C VAL A 48 -3.33 7.36 1.27
N ARG A 49 -2.32 7.67 2.07
CA ARG A 49 -1.30 8.66 1.77
C ARG A 49 0.06 8.00 1.69
N PHE A 50 0.90 8.53 0.81
CA PHE A 50 2.28 8.13 0.70
C PHE A 50 3.19 9.17 1.31
N TRP A 51 4.37 8.71 1.69
CA TRP A 51 5.38 9.55 2.29
C TRP A 51 6.76 9.22 1.76
N VAL A 52 7.66 10.17 1.94
CA VAL A 52 9.07 10.09 1.58
C VAL A 52 9.91 10.64 2.73
N SER A 53 11.21 10.36 2.72
CA SER A 53 12.14 10.76 3.77
C SER A 53 12.26 12.28 3.98
N GLU A 54 11.85 13.07 2.99
CA GLU A 54 11.79 14.53 3.05
C GLU A 54 10.60 15.07 3.86
N LEU A 55 9.50 14.32 3.94
CA LEU A 55 8.33 14.70 4.73
C LEU A 55 8.57 14.33 6.20
N ARG A 56 8.58 15.32 7.10
CA ARG A 56 8.85 15.14 8.53
C ARG A 56 8.01 16.12 9.36
N GLY A 57 7.80 15.79 10.64
CA GLY A 57 7.09 16.63 11.60
C GLY A 57 5.70 17.02 11.08
N ASP A 58 5.38 18.31 11.12
CA ASP A 58 4.07 18.82 10.71
C ASP A 58 3.76 18.61 9.22
N ARG A 59 4.78 18.44 8.35
CA ARG A 59 4.58 18.13 6.93
C ARG A 59 3.93 16.77 6.70
N LEU A 60 3.86 15.91 7.72
CA LEU A 60 3.16 14.62 7.65
C LEU A 60 1.64 14.78 7.80
N LYS A 61 1.17 15.88 8.39
CA LYS A 61 -0.24 16.09 8.76
C LYS A 61 -1.12 16.39 7.55
N THR A 62 -0.63 17.13 6.58
CA THR A 62 -1.40 17.56 5.38
C THR A 62 -0.69 17.15 4.10
N LEU A 63 -1.42 17.08 2.99
CA LEU A 63 -0.80 16.90 1.68
C LEU A 63 0.17 18.06 1.40
N PRO A 64 1.28 17.81 0.68
CA PRO A 64 2.13 18.89 0.20
C PRO A 64 1.33 19.88 -0.68
N PRO A 65 1.59 21.19 -0.55
CA PRO A 65 0.88 22.21 -1.34
C PRO A 65 1.17 22.05 -2.83
N ILE A 66 0.15 22.25 -3.66
CA ILE A 66 0.23 22.12 -5.12
C ILE A 66 1.20 23.14 -5.74
N ASN A 67 1.26 24.34 -5.17
CA ASN A 67 2.04 25.48 -5.64
C ASN A 67 3.23 25.81 -4.72
N GLY A 68 3.66 24.86 -3.88
CA GLY A 68 4.84 25.03 -3.04
C GLY A 68 6.05 24.27 -3.58
N ASP A 69 7.13 24.27 -2.80
CA ASP A 69 8.38 23.58 -3.14
C ASP A 69 8.13 22.10 -3.48
N GLU A 70 8.81 21.63 -4.52
CA GLU A 70 8.70 20.26 -4.97
C GLU A 70 9.24 19.29 -3.91
N VAL A 71 8.43 18.28 -3.58
CA VAL A 71 8.80 17.17 -2.71
C VAL A 71 9.49 16.12 -3.56
N ARG A 72 10.76 15.87 -3.27
CA ARG A 72 11.55 14.88 -3.99
C ARG A 72 11.06 13.48 -3.65
N GLN A 73 10.48 12.80 -4.64
CA GLN A 73 9.98 11.43 -4.49
C GLN A 73 10.56 10.45 -5.52
N GLY A 74 10.78 9.21 -5.10
CA GLY A 74 11.25 8.12 -5.94
C GLY A 74 10.10 7.35 -6.56
N ARG A 75 9.17 8.01 -7.27
CA ARG A 75 7.98 7.35 -7.81
C ARG A 75 8.22 6.52 -9.06
N HIS A 76 9.44 6.50 -9.60
CA HIS A 76 9.86 5.63 -10.71
C HIS A 76 8.89 5.59 -11.91
N GLY A 77 8.40 6.75 -12.36
CA GLY A 77 7.42 6.84 -13.45
C GLY A 77 6.01 6.36 -13.07
N GLY A 78 5.70 6.29 -11.78
CA GLY A 78 4.50 5.68 -11.22
C GLY A 78 4.54 4.15 -11.31
N GLY A 79 3.44 3.56 -11.77
CA GLY A 79 3.28 2.11 -11.88
C GLY A 79 1.92 1.65 -11.36
N SER A 80 1.87 0.44 -10.82
CA SER A 80 0.61 -0.16 -10.33
C SER A 80 0.70 -0.39 -8.83
N CYS A 81 -0.16 0.29 -8.07
CA CYS A 81 -0.38 -0.01 -6.66
C CYS A 81 -1.57 -0.96 -6.51
N GLU A 82 -1.43 -1.91 -5.60
CA GLU A 82 -2.51 -2.79 -5.17
C GLU A 82 -2.63 -2.71 -3.64
N PHE A 83 -3.87 -2.70 -3.18
CA PHE A 83 -4.25 -2.66 -1.77
C PHE A 83 -4.98 -3.95 -1.44
N SER A 84 -4.62 -4.59 -0.34
CA SER A 84 -5.16 -5.89 0.03
C SER A 84 -5.31 -6.06 1.53
N LEU A 85 -6.13 -7.02 1.91
CA LEU A 85 -6.23 -7.52 3.27
C LEU A 85 -5.60 -8.90 3.39
N SER A 86 -5.08 -9.22 4.56
CA SER A 86 -4.70 -10.58 4.94
C SER A 86 -5.17 -10.82 6.36
N THR A 87 -5.72 -12.01 6.62
CA THR A 87 -6.15 -12.45 7.97
C THR A 87 -5.38 -13.68 8.41
N ASP A 88 -4.29 -14.02 7.72
CA ASP A 88 -3.46 -15.22 7.97
C ASP A 88 -1.97 -14.89 8.11
N GLY A 89 -1.63 -13.63 8.38
CA GLY A 89 -0.25 -13.16 8.57
C GLY A 89 0.52 -12.95 7.28
N GLY A 90 -0.17 -12.75 6.16
CA GLY A 90 0.43 -12.50 4.86
C GLY A 90 0.80 -13.77 4.09
N LYS A 91 0.17 -14.90 4.42
CA LYS A 91 0.27 -16.12 3.58
C LYS A 91 -0.59 -15.96 2.34
N THR A 92 -1.76 -15.35 2.48
CA THR A 92 -2.63 -14.94 1.39
C THR A 92 -2.94 -13.44 1.47
N PHE A 93 -3.24 -12.86 0.30
CA PHE A 93 -3.58 -11.44 0.16
C PHE A 93 -4.85 -11.35 -0.68
N HIS A 94 -5.80 -10.54 -0.25
CA HIS A 94 -7.11 -10.38 -0.86
C HIS A 94 -7.23 -8.95 -1.38
N LEU A 95 -7.22 -8.78 -2.70
CA LEU A 95 -7.23 -7.48 -3.38
C LEU A 95 -8.53 -6.73 -3.03
N ILE A 96 -8.39 -5.50 -2.54
CA ILE A 96 -9.49 -4.59 -2.20
C ILE A 96 -9.35 -3.22 -2.87
N GLY A 97 -8.26 -3.00 -3.60
CA GLY A 97 -8.08 -1.78 -4.36
C GLY A 97 -6.90 -1.83 -5.33
N LYS A 98 -7.01 -1.11 -6.44
CA LYS A 98 -5.95 -0.98 -7.44
C LYS A 98 -5.95 0.40 -8.09
N TYR A 99 -4.76 0.94 -8.29
CA TYR A 99 -4.53 2.15 -9.07
C TYR A 99 -3.36 1.93 -10.02
N THR A 100 -3.57 2.26 -11.29
CA THR A 100 -2.59 2.01 -12.34
C THR A 100 -2.00 3.31 -12.89
N LYS A 101 -0.79 3.21 -13.43
CA LYS A 101 0.02 4.28 -14.03
C LYS A 101 0.49 5.35 -13.06
N THR A 102 -0.41 6.00 -12.31
CA THR A 102 -0.10 7.20 -11.54
C THR A 102 0.27 6.93 -10.07
N CYS A 103 0.10 5.71 -9.58
CA CYS A 103 0.44 5.39 -8.19
C CYS A 103 1.88 4.85 -8.06
N PRO A 104 2.64 5.23 -7.02
CA PRO A 104 2.30 6.16 -5.92
C PRO A 104 2.58 7.63 -6.23
N ASP A 105 1.97 8.51 -5.43
CA ASP A 105 2.26 9.94 -5.41
C ASP A 105 1.95 10.56 -4.03
N VAL A 106 2.90 11.30 -3.45
CA VAL A 106 2.74 11.99 -2.15
C VAL A 106 1.78 13.19 -2.20
N TYR A 107 1.47 13.70 -3.40
CA TYR A 107 0.59 14.87 -3.58
C TYR A 107 -0.90 14.53 -3.61
N ALA A 108 -1.28 13.26 -3.45
CA ALA A 108 -2.66 12.81 -3.56
C ALA A 108 -3.04 11.81 -2.45
N GLU A 109 -4.34 11.78 -2.16
CA GLU A 109 -4.96 10.69 -1.41
C GLU A 109 -5.49 9.62 -2.37
N TRP A 110 -5.35 8.37 -1.96
CA TRP A 110 -5.71 7.19 -2.74
C TRP A 110 -6.79 6.42 -1.98
N PRO A 111 -8.07 6.76 -2.17
CA PRO A 111 -9.16 6.17 -1.40
C PRO A 111 -9.35 4.68 -1.73
N VAL A 112 -9.51 3.85 -0.71
CA VAL A 112 -9.75 2.42 -0.82
C VAL A 112 -10.85 2.05 0.18
N LYS A 113 -11.90 1.36 -0.27
CA LYS A 113 -12.96 0.89 0.62
C LYS A 113 -12.64 -0.51 1.15
N ILE A 114 -12.69 -0.67 2.47
CA ILE A 114 -12.72 -2.00 3.10
C ILE A 114 -14.03 -2.69 2.69
N PRO A 115 -14.01 -3.92 2.16
CA PRO A 115 -15.23 -4.60 1.71
C PRO A 115 -16.30 -4.64 2.80
N ASP A 116 -17.56 -4.42 2.42
CA ASP A 116 -18.69 -4.53 3.36
C ASP A 116 -18.88 -5.98 3.86
N SER A 117 -18.31 -6.95 3.16
CA SER A 117 -18.31 -8.38 3.52
C SER A 117 -17.19 -8.77 4.47
N ALA A 118 -16.24 -7.87 4.77
CA ALA A 118 -15.00 -8.26 5.43
C ALA A 118 -15.26 -8.90 6.81
N PRO A 119 -14.51 -9.94 7.19
CA PRO A 119 -14.68 -10.65 8.46
C PRO A 119 -14.14 -9.86 9.65
N ASN A 120 -14.48 -10.30 10.85
CA ASN A 120 -13.72 -9.90 12.04
C ASN A 120 -12.30 -10.49 12.01
N CYS A 121 -11.32 -9.69 12.41
CA CYS A 121 -9.95 -10.16 12.62
C CYS A 121 -9.27 -9.28 13.67
N ASP A 122 -8.87 -9.88 14.79
CA ASP A 122 -8.18 -9.19 15.89
C ASP A 122 -6.94 -9.96 16.37
N THR A 123 -6.50 -10.97 15.61
CA THR A 123 -5.34 -11.77 15.97
C THR A 123 -4.06 -10.97 15.72
N PRO A 124 -3.28 -10.64 16.77
CA PRO A 124 -2.07 -9.85 16.62
C PRO A 124 -1.12 -10.49 15.62
N GLY A 125 -0.62 -9.69 14.69
CA GLY A 125 0.34 -10.17 13.70
C GLY A 125 -0.27 -10.81 12.45
N GLN A 126 -1.55 -11.20 12.48
CA GLN A 126 -2.21 -11.91 11.36
C GLN A 126 -3.09 -11.00 10.48
N CYS A 127 -3.72 -10.00 11.09
CA CYS A 127 -4.66 -9.10 10.43
C CYS A 127 -3.91 -7.90 9.85
N LEU A 128 -3.83 -7.81 8.52
CA LEU A 128 -2.98 -6.84 7.82
C LEU A 128 -3.77 -6.05 6.78
N PHE A 129 -3.54 -4.74 6.75
CA PHE A 129 -3.76 -3.90 5.57
C PHE A 129 -2.44 -3.80 4.81
N VAL A 130 -2.45 -4.15 3.53
CA VAL A 130 -1.24 -4.34 2.74
C VAL A 130 -1.28 -3.47 1.50
N TRP A 131 -0.23 -2.69 1.30
CA TRP A 131 0.05 -1.98 0.06
C TRP A 131 1.19 -2.69 -0.66
N SER A 132 1.03 -2.93 -1.96
CA SER A 132 2.11 -3.34 -2.87
C SER A 132 2.20 -2.41 -4.06
N TRP A 133 3.40 -2.30 -4.64
CA TRP A 133 3.65 -1.48 -5.82
C TRP A 133 4.65 -2.14 -6.76
N ILE A 134 4.27 -2.21 -8.04
CA ILE A 134 5.15 -2.57 -9.15
C ILE A 134 5.52 -1.27 -9.87
N ALA A 135 6.81 -0.92 -9.85
CA ALA A 135 7.31 0.32 -10.44
C ALA A 135 7.19 0.36 -11.97
N GLY A 136 7.05 1.57 -12.52
CA GLY A 136 6.85 1.81 -13.95
C GLY A 136 8.14 1.77 -14.77
N ASN A 137 9.18 2.48 -14.33
CA ASN A 137 10.42 2.66 -15.09
C ASN A 137 11.47 1.58 -14.81
N VAL A 138 11.42 0.95 -13.63
CA VAL A 138 12.40 -0.03 -13.16
C VAL A 138 11.70 -1.29 -12.64
N PRO A 139 12.31 -2.49 -12.78
CA PRO A 139 11.68 -3.75 -12.39
C PRO A 139 11.78 -3.98 -10.88
N GLN A 140 11.06 -3.16 -10.12
CA GLN A 140 11.07 -3.18 -8.66
C GLN A 140 9.69 -3.47 -8.09
N PHE A 141 9.70 -4.18 -6.95
CA PHE A 141 8.50 -4.51 -6.19
C PHE A 141 8.64 -4.01 -4.75
N TYR A 142 7.64 -3.27 -4.30
CA TYR A 142 7.55 -2.72 -2.96
C TYR A 142 6.35 -3.34 -2.26
N GLN A 143 6.46 -3.58 -0.95
CA GLN A 143 5.31 -3.93 -0.12
C GLN A 143 5.49 -3.37 1.28
N ASN A 144 4.47 -2.71 1.81
CA ASN A 144 4.38 -2.35 3.21
C ASN A 144 3.04 -2.83 3.78
N CYS A 145 3.04 -3.07 5.09
CA CYS A 145 1.87 -3.55 5.80
C CYS A 145 1.65 -2.72 7.06
N ALA A 146 0.38 -2.61 7.46
CA ALA A 146 -0.03 -2.16 8.78
C ALA A 146 -0.76 -3.31 9.49
N ASP A 147 -0.43 -3.52 10.76
CA ASP A 147 -1.23 -4.38 11.63
C ASP A 147 -2.56 -3.69 11.91
N ILE A 148 -3.67 -4.44 11.77
CA ILE A 148 -5.01 -3.89 11.95
C ILE A 148 -5.85 -4.75 12.87
N LYS A 149 -6.83 -4.11 13.51
CA LYS A 149 -8.00 -4.78 14.08
C LYS A 149 -9.15 -4.52 13.12
N LEU A 150 -9.64 -5.56 12.46
CA LEU A 150 -10.74 -5.46 11.50
C LEU A 150 -12.04 -5.79 12.21
N ILE A 151 -12.90 -4.79 12.36
CA ILE A 151 -14.28 -4.94 12.84
C ILE A 151 -15.16 -5.14 11.61
N GLY A 152 -15.59 -6.38 11.42
CA GLY A 152 -16.33 -6.82 10.24
C GLY A 152 -17.64 -7.53 10.59
N LYS A 153 -18.12 -8.31 9.65
CA LYS A 153 -19.32 -9.15 9.82
C LYS A 153 -18.94 -10.51 10.39
N GLU A 154 -19.79 -11.03 11.27
CA GLU A 154 -19.73 -12.44 11.66
C GLU A 154 -19.96 -13.32 10.42
N GLY A 155 -19.10 -14.33 10.22
CA GLY A 155 -19.12 -15.15 9.00
C GLY A 155 -18.74 -14.39 7.71
N GLY A 156 -18.15 -13.19 7.82
CA GLY A 156 -17.71 -12.40 6.69
C GLY A 156 -16.65 -13.10 5.83
N THR A 157 -16.47 -12.62 4.60
CA THR A 157 -15.52 -13.16 3.64
C THR A 157 -14.71 -12.05 2.97
N LEU A 158 -13.52 -12.41 2.53
CA LEU A 158 -12.65 -11.55 1.74
C LEU A 158 -12.74 -11.90 0.25
N PRO A 159 -12.46 -10.93 -0.64
CA PRO A 159 -12.19 -11.16 -2.06
C PRO A 159 -11.34 -12.39 -2.35
N LYS A 160 -11.68 -13.16 -3.39
CA LYS A 160 -10.84 -14.30 -3.80
C LYS A 160 -9.64 -13.87 -4.62
N THR A 161 -9.72 -12.72 -5.29
CA THR A 161 -8.64 -12.20 -6.12
C THR A 161 -7.42 -11.86 -5.26
N GLY A 162 -6.27 -12.41 -5.64
CA GLY A 162 -4.98 -12.08 -5.02
C GLY A 162 -4.31 -10.84 -5.61
N ILE A 163 -3.24 -10.39 -4.95
CA ILE A 163 -2.34 -9.37 -5.51
C ILE A 163 -1.35 -9.99 -6.50
N THR A 164 -0.80 -9.15 -7.37
CA THR A 164 0.29 -9.48 -8.26
C THR A 164 1.62 -9.42 -7.51
N ILE A 165 2.35 -10.53 -7.43
CA ILE A 165 3.69 -10.59 -6.78
C ILE A 165 4.76 -10.91 -7.82
N VAL A 166 5.70 -9.98 -8.02
CA VAL A 166 6.77 -10.05 -9.02
C VAL A 166 8.08 -9.49 -8.45
N ASN A 167 9.19 -9.71 -9.14
CA ASN A 167 10.52 -9.18 -8.81
C ASN A 167 11.10 -9.61 -7.44
N VAL A 168 10.40 -10.40 -6.64
CA VAL A 168 10.89 -11.01 -5.38
C VAL A 168 11.45 -12.43 -5.61
N PRO A 169 12.22 -13.03 -4.68
CA PRO A 169 12.72 -14.40 -4.81
C PRO A 169 11.59 -15.41 -5.12
N GLY A 170 11.84 -16.36 -6.02
CA GLY A 170 10.85 -17.37 -6.42
C GLY A 170 9.68 -16.87 -7.29
N LYS A 171 9.70 -15.60 -7.74
CA LYS A 171 8.69 -15.01 -8.63
C LYS A 171 9.31 -14.47 -9.91
N LYS A 172 8.47 -14.21 -10.93
CA LYS A 172 8.89 -13.66 -12.23
C LYS A 172 9.69 -12.36 -12.03
N LYS A 173 10.87 -12.28 -12.64
CA LYS A 173 11.78 -11.13 -12.58
C LYS A 173 11.64 -10.24 -13.82
N GLY A 174 12.20 -9.03 -13.75
CA GLY A 174 12.23 -8.08 -14.87
C GLY A 174 10.87 -7.44 -15.20
N VAL A 175 9.88 -7.57 -14.32
CA VAL A 175 8.52 -7.09 -14.58
C VAL A 175 8.42 -5.61 -14.24
N LYS A 176 7.87 -4.81 -15.16
CA LYS A 176 7.51 -3.42 -14.96
C LYS A 176 6.01 -3.24 -15.17
N ALA A 177 5.37 -2.39 -14.37
CA ALA A 177 4.01 -1.97 -14.66
C ALA A 177 4.02 -0.88 -15.74
N LYS A 178 2.88 -0.63 -16.38
CA LYS A 178 2.71 0.59 -17.17
C LYS A 178 2.65 1.78 -16.21
N GLY A 179 3.59 2.71 -16.35
CA GLY A 179 3.64 3.97 -15.63
C GLY A 179 3.00 5.14 -16.37
N ASP A 180 2.95 6.31 -15.72
CA ASP A 180 2.68 7.60 -16.35
C ASP A 180 3.97 8.30 -16.86
N GLY A 181 5.14 7.77 -16.51
CA GLY A 181 6.44 8.25 -16.94
C GLY A 181 6.96 9.48 -16.21
N THR A 182 6.19 10.08 -15.28
CA THR A 182 6.63 11.29 -14.57
C THR A 182 7.40 10.94 -13.29
N ASN A 183 8.49 11.65 -13.01
CA ASN A 183 9.33 11.36 -11.84
C ASN A 183 9.04 12.28 -10.65
N SER A 184 8.44 13.44 -10.88
CA SER A 184 8.14 14.46 -9.87
C SER A 184 6.73 14.30 -9.31
N ARG A 185 5.71 14.45 -10.16
CA ARG A 185 4.30 14.50 -9.75
C ARG A 185 3.39 13.95 -10.85
N SER A 186 2.32 13.29 -10.42
CA SER A 186 1.29 12.71 -11.27
C SER A 186 0.04 13.59 -11.34
N LYS A 187 -0.95 13.14 -12.13
CA LYS A 187 -2.31 13.72 -12.14
C LYS A 187 -3.17 13.25 -10.95
N GLY A 188 -2.63 12.45 -10.04
CA GLY A 188 -3.36 11.80 -8.95
C GLY A 188 -4.10 10.53 -9.41
N PRO A 189 -5.00 10.00 -8.56
CA PRO A 189 -5.78 8.81 -8.88
C PRO A 189 -6.74 9.06 -10.04
N ASN A 190 -6.85 8.08 -10.95
CA ASN A 190 -7.85 8.13 -12.01
C ASN A 190 -9.26 8.04 -11.42
N LYS A 191 -10.18 8.93 -11.83
CA LYS A 191 -11.55 8.97 -11.29
C LYS A 191 -12.32 7.65 -11.46
N ALA A 192 -12.18 6.98 -12.61
CA ALA A 192 -12.84 5.69 -12.83
C ALA A 192 -12.27 4.60 -11.91
N GLU A 193 -10.97 4.61 -11.65
CA GLU A 193 -10.35 3.70 -10.68
C GLU A 193 -10.82 4.03 -9.24
N VAL A 194 -10.93 5.31 -8.87
CA VAL A 194 -11.52 5.72 -7.58
C VAL A 194 -12.93 5.14 -7.42
N GLU A 195 -13.79 5.28 -8.43
CA GLU A 195 -15.15 4.74 -8.38
C GLU A 195 -15.17 3.21 -8.21
N VAL A 196 -14.30 2.48 -8.91
CA VAL A 196 -14.18 1.01 -8.76
C VAL A 196 -13.70 0.66 -7.34
N ASN A 197 -12.67 1.33 -6.84
CA ASN A 197 -12.13 1.14 -5.49
C ASN A 197 -13.18 1.42 -4.39
N LEU A 198 -14.08 2.37 -4.61
CA LEU A 198 -15.13 2.74 -3.66
C LEU A 198 -16.39 1.89 -3.77
N LYS A 199 -16.66 1.25 -4.91
CA LYS A 199 -17.73 0.25 -5.03
C LYS A 199 -17.43 -1.02 -4.23
N GLY A 200 -16.15 -1.32 -3.99
CA GLY A 200 -15.74 -2.46 -3.14
C GLY A 200 -16.03 -3.83 -3.76
N VAL A 201 -16.22 -3.89 -5.08
CA VAL A 201 -16.53 -5.13 -5.81
C VAL A 201 -15.24 -5.71 -6.36
N TRP A 202 -14.53 -6.46 -5.51
CA TRP A 202 -13.32 -7.21 -5.86
C TRP A 202 -13.65 -8.69 -5.66
N ASN A 203 -14.39 -9.30 -6.59
CA ASN A 203 -14.84 -10.69 -6.47
C ASN A 203 -14.18 -11.57 -7.53
#